data_AF-A0A7C7TR56-F1
#
_entry.id   AF-A0A7C7TR56-F1
#
_cell.length_a   1.000
_cell.length_b   1.000
_cell.length_c   1.000
_cell.angle_alpha   90.00
_cell.angle_beta   90.00
_cell.angle_gamma   90.00
#
_symmetry.space_group_name_H-M   'P 1'
#
loop_
_entity.id
_entity.type
_entity.pdbx_description
1 polymer ?
#
loop_
_entity_poly.entity_id
_entity_poly.type
_entity_poly.pdbx_seq_one_letter_code
_entity_poly.pdbx_strand_id
1 'polypeptide(L)'
;MTSSKSPKAAFDNPLDTKISASTRFAIELAAWIAGPWAAADLAGNWLVTIPVLAIFVALPGVFSTTGDKRHVVVAVPGRIRLFIEILLAAVAIYSSLVVWTYIGAIAVAVIALAMFVAGAPRAKWLFSNKPPHWPLPTRQAG
;
A
#
# COMPACT_ATOMS: atom_id res chain seq x y z
N MET A 1 2.27 13.02 -44.54
CA MET A 1 1.54 13.16 -43.26
C MET A 1 2.26 12.32 -42.21
N THR A 2 3.17 12.93 -41.46
CA THR A 2 3.86 12.26 -40.33
C THR A 2 2.93 12.30 -39.12
N SER A 3 2.35 11.16 -38.77
CA SER A 3 1.59 11.00 -37.53
C SER A 3 2.57 11.08 -36.36
N SER A 4 2.71 12.26 -35.76
CA SER A 4 3.35 12.40 -34.45
C SER A 4 2.42 11.78 -33.42
N LYS A 5 2.64 10.50 -33.10
CA LYS A 5 2.07 9.90 -31.89
C LYS A 5 2.62 10.72 -30.72
N SER A 6 1.81 11.66 -30.20
CA SER A 6 2.06 12.25 -28.89
C SER A 6 2.32 11.10 -27.90
N PRO A 7 3.43 11.14 -27.13
CA PRO A 7 3.68 10.12 -26.12
C PRO A 7 2.43 10.02 -25.25
N LYS A 8 1.84 8.82 -25.18
CA LYS A 8 0.70 8.58 -24.29
C LYS A 8 1.19 8.91 -22.89
N ALA A 9 0.71 10.01 -22.31
CA ALA A 9 1.14 10.45 -20.99
C ALA A 9 0.99 9.28 -20.02
N ALA A 10 2.08 8.86 -19.39
CA ALA A 10 2.04 7.83 -18.37
C ALA A 10 1.10 8.31 -17.26
N PHE A 11 0.23 7.41 -16.77
CA PHE A 11 -0.60 7.74 -15.62
C PHE A 11 0.31 8.12 -14.45
N ASP A 12 0.10 9.31 -13.91
CA ASP A 12 0.84 9.84 -12.78
C ASP A 12 -0.17 10.43 -11.78
N ASN A 13 -0.15 9.92 -10.54
CA ASN A 13 -1.00 10.42 -9.47
C ASN A 13 -0.24 11.57 -8.80
N PRO A 14 -0.68 12.84 -8.94
CA PRO A 14 0.06 13.99 -8.43
C PRO A 14 0.19 13.99 -6.89
N LEU A 15 -0.62 13.20 -6.19
CA LEU A 15 -0.56 13.08 -4.74
C LEU A 15 0.33 11.93 -4.27
N ASP A 16 0.72 10.99 -5.14
CA ASP A 16 1.57 9.85 -4.77
C ASP A 16 3.01 10.06 -5.24
N THR A 17 3.81 10.70 -4.40
CA THR A 17 5.23 10.91 -4.68
C THR A 17 6.01 9.60 -4.62
N LYS A 18 7.20 9.55 -5.26
CA LYS A 18 8.09 8.38 -5.18
C LYS A 18 8.45 7.99 -3.74
N ILE A 19 8.59 8.98 -2.85
CA ILE A 19 8.89 8.74 -1.42
C ILE A 19 7.68 8.13 -0.72
N SER A 20 6.48 8.68 -0.93
CA SER A 20 5.22 8.10 -0.42
C SER A 20 5.05 6.65 -0.89
N ALA A 21 5.24 6.40 -2.18
CA ALA A 21 5.09 5.08 -2.76
C ALA A 21 6.12 4.07 -2.24
N SER A 22 7.41 4.45 -2.16
CA SER A 22 8.48 3.55 -1.71
C SER A 22 8.38 3.21 -0.23
N THR A 23 8.08 4.20 0.62
CA THR A 23 7.91 3.98 2.07
C THR A 23 6.67 3.15 2.37
N ARG A 24 5.53 3.39 1.68
CA ARG A 24 4.35 2.53 1.77
C ARG A 24 4.67 1.10 1.37
N PHE A 25 5.38 0.89 0.26
CA PHE A 25 5.77 -0.43 -0.17
C PHE A 25 6.71 -1.12 0.82
N ALA A 26 7.65 -0.39 1.41
CA ALA A 26 8.52 -0.93 2.46
C ALA A 26 7.72 -1.39 3.69
N ILE A 27 6.66 -0.67 4.07
CA ILE A 27 5.74 -1.08 5.13
C ILE A 27 4.91 -2.30 4.74
N GLU A 28 4.38 -2.35 3.51
CA GLU A 28 3.69 -3.54 2.99
C GLU A 28 4.62 -4.76 3.09
N LEU A 29 5.88 -4.63 2.64
CA LEU A 29 6.87 -5.70 2.71
C LEU A 29 7.20 -6.12 4.15
N ALA A 30 7.37 -5.16 5.07
CA ALA A 30 7.58 -5.47 6.49
C ALA A 30 6.40 -6.24 7.09
N ALA A 31 5.16 -5.86 6.77
CA ALA A 31 3.97 -6.59 7.18
C ALA A 31 3.90 -7.99 6.56
N TRP A 32 4.28 -8.14 5.28
CA TRP A 32 4.30 -9.43 4.58
C TRP A 32 5.34 -10.39 5.15
N ILE A 33 6.43 -9.89 5.69
CA ILE A 33 7.47 -10.72 6.28
C ILE A 33 7.15 -10.99 7.76
N ALA A 34 7.09 -9.94 8.58
CA ALA A 34 6.94 -10.11 10.03
C ALA A 34 5.55 -10.62 10.44
N GLY A 35 4.50 -10.17 9.74
CA GLY A 35 3.11 -10.47 10.08
C GLY A 35 2.78 -11.97 10.09
N PRO A 36 3.07 -12.72 9.01
CA PRO A 36 2.86 -14.16 8.98
C PRO A 36 3.59 -14.91 10.09
N TRP A 37 4.84 -14.54 10.40
CA TRP A 37 5.60 -15.18 11.48
C TRP A 37 5.02 -14.87 12.86
N ALA A 38 4.59 -13.63 13.11
CA ALA A 38 3.93 -13.29 14.37
C ALA A 38 2.60 -14.05 14.54
N ALA A 39 1.87 -14.28 13.45
CA ALA A 39 0.67 -15.11 13.45
C ALA A 39 0.98 -16.59 13.70
N ALA A 40 2.07 -17.11 13.14
CA ALA A 40 2.53 -18.47 13.40
C ALA A 40 2.90 -18.70 14.87
N ASP A 41 3.61 -17.75 15.49
CA ASP A 41 3.95 -17.78 16.92
C ASP A 41 2.68 -17.78 17.79
N LEU A 42 1.71 -16.91 17.47
CA LEU A 42 0.44 -16.84 18.18
C LEU A 42 -0.39 -18.12 18.04
N ALA A 43 -0.38 -18.73 16.86
CA ALA A 43 -1.16 -19.94 16.57
C ALA A 43 -0.43 -21.24 16.97
N GLY A 44 0.86 -21.19 17.28
CA GLY A 44 1.69 -22.37 17.49
C GLY A 44 1.85 -23.26 16.23
N ASN A 45 1.57 -22.72 15.03
CA ASN A 45 1.56 -23.47 13.78
C ASN A 45 2.05 -22.63 12.60
N TRP A 46 3.20 -23.02 12.03
CA TRP A 46 3.82 -22.32 10.91
C TRP A 46 2.98 -22.36 9.62
N LEU A 47 2.08 -23.33 9.44
CA LEU A 47 1.22 -23.40 8.25
C LEU A 47 0.29 -22.19 8.12
N VAL A 48 0.02 -21.47 9.22
CA VAL A 48 -0.75 -20.22 9.23
C VAL A 48 -0.05 -19.10 8.45
N THR A 49 1.27 -19.17 8.27
CA THR A 49 2.01 -18.17 7.50
C THR A 49 1.48 -18.00 6.07
N ILE A 50 1.10 -19.09 5.41
CA ILE A 50 0.66 -19.11 4.01
C ILE A 50 -0.63 -18.28 3.81
N PRO A 51 -1.76 -18.59 4.48
CA PRO A 51 -2.98 -17.80 4.31
C PRO A 51 -2.82 -16.36 4.80
N VAL A 52 -2.06 -16.11 5.86
CA VAL A 52 -1.83 -14.76 6.38
C VAL A 52 -1.04 -13.91 5.38
N LEU A 53 0.03 -14.45 4.80
CA LEU A 53 0.81 -13.79 3.75
C LEU A 53 -0.09 -13.49 2.53
N ALA A 54 -0.87 -14.47 2.09
CA ALA A 54 -1.79 -14.31 0.97
C ALA A 54 -2.77 -13.15 1.21
N ILE A 55 -3.35 -13.05 2.41
CA ILE A 55 -4.24 -11.95 2.79
C ILE A 55 -3.50 -10.61 2.76
N PHE A 56 -2.31 -10.50 3.37
CA PHE A 56 -1.60 -9.23 3.42
C PHE A 56 -1.11 -8.74 2.06
N VAL A 57 -0.76 -9.64 1.13
CA VAL A 57 -0.44 -9.29 -0.26
C VAL A 57 -1.71 -8.90 -1.03
N ALA A 58 -2.79 -9.66 -0.84
CA ALA A 58 -4.05 -9.42 -1.54
C ALA A 58 -4.70 -8.09 -1.13
N LEU A 59 -4.66 -7.71 0.14
CA LEU A 59 -5.30 -6.49 0.65
C LEU A 59 -4.93 -5.23 -0.15
N PRO A 60 -3.65 -4.83 -0.26
CA PRO A 60 -3.25 -3.64 -1.00
C PRO A 60 -3.12 -3.88 -2.52
N GLY A 61 -3.04 -5.14 -2.97
CA GLY A 61 -2.93 -5.52 -4.37
C GLY A 61 -4.27 -5.56 -5.11
N VAL A 62 -5.31 -6.04 -4.44
CA VAL A 62 -6.66 -6.23 -5.02
C VAL A 62 -7.54 -5.02 -4.76
N PHE A 63 -7.54 -4.48 -3.54
CA PHE A 63 -8.41 -3.37 -3.16
C PHE A 63 -7.70 -2.03 -3.32
N SER A 64 -8.20 -1.20 -4.23
CA SER A 64 -7.63 0.14 -4.48
C SER A 64 -8.71 1.15 -4.83
N THR A 65 -8.41 2.44 -4.64
CA THR A 65 -9.35 3.51 -5.00
C THR A 65 -9.13 3.94 -6.44
N THR A 66 -10.21 4.24 -7.15
CA THR A 66 -10.13 4.72 -8.54
C THR A 66 -9.30 5.99 -8.61
N GLY A 67 -8.29 6.00 -9.50
CA GLY A 67 -7.34 7.11 -9.64
C GLY A 67 -6.19 7.11 -8.64
N ASP A 68 -6.13 6.13 -7.72
CA ASP A 68 -5.01 5.96 -6.80
C ASP A 68 -3.80 5.27 -7.45
N LYS A 69 -4.07 4.19 -8.19
CA LYS A 69 -3.08 3.39 -8.92
C LYS A 69 -3.50 3.21 -10.38
N ARG A 70 -2.53 2.89 -11.24
CA ARG A 70 -2.77 2.64 -12.66
C ARG A 70 -3.71 1.45 -12.92
N HIS A 71 -3.58 0.40 -12.13
CA HIS A 71 -4.41 -0.80 -12.23
C HIS A 71 -5.18 -0.97 -10.92
N VAL A 72 -6.50 -1.06 -11.03
CA VAL A 72 -7.43 -1.29 -9.92
C VAL A 72 -8.18 -2.57 -10.23
N VAL A 73 -8.02 -3.60 -9.40
CA VAL A 73 -8.73 -4.88 -9.55
C VAL A 73 -10.15 -4.76 -8.99
N VAL A 74 -10.25 -4.36 -7.72
CA VAL A 74 -11.52 -4.05 -7.04
C VAL A 74 -11.49 -2.62 -6.55
N ALA A 75 -12.39 -1.80 -7.09
CA ALA A 75 -12.53 -0.41 -6.70
C ALA A 75 -13.21 -0.29 -5.32
N VAL A 76 -12.56 0.38 -4.36
CA VAL A 76 -13.08 0.63 -3.02
C VAL A 76 -13.05 2.12 -2.66
N PRO A 77 -13.90 2.60 -1.73
CA PRO A 77 -13.82 3.96 -1.23
C PRO A 77 -12.43 4.31 -0.68
N GLY A 78 -11.99 5.55 -0.86
CA GLY A 78 -10.68 6.04 -0.40
C GLY A 78 -10.41 5.77 1.08
N ARG A 79 -11.44 5.93 1.94
CA ARG A 79 -11.35 5.60 3.37
C ARG A 79 -10.96 4.15 3.62
N ILE A 80 -11.51 3.19 2.86
CA ILE A 80 -11.19 1.77 3.00
C ILE A 80 -9.74 1.52 2.61
N ARG A 81 -9.29 2.12 1.51
CA ARG A 81 -7.89 2.04 1.07
C ARG A 81 -6.94 2.57 2.14
N LEU A 82 -7.28 3.71 2.76
CA LEU A 82 -6.49 4.28 3.85
C LEU A 82 -6.49 3.39 5.10
N PHE A 83 -7.62 2.78 5.47
CA PHE A 83 -7.68 1.84 6.59
C PHE A 83 -6.83 0.60 6.38
N ILE A 84 -6.78 0.06 5.15
CA ILE A 84 -5.88 -1.05 4.81
C ILE A 84 -4.41 -0.64 5.04
N GLU A 85 -4.04 0.57 4.63
CA GLU A 85 -2.68 1.08 4.80
C GLU A 85 -2.31 1.27 6.28
N ILE A 86 -3.24 1.80 7.10
CA ILE A 86 -3.05 1.92 8.55
C ILE A 86 -2.95 0.55 9.21
N LEU A 87 -3.81 -0.40 8.82
CA LEU A 87 -3.78 -1.76 9.34
C LEU A 87 -2.43 -2.43 9.05
N LEU A 88 -1.94 -2.35 7.81
CA LEU A 88 -0.64 -2.94 7.44
C LEU A 88 0.52 -2.27 8.18
N ALA A 89 0.48 -0.96 8.39
CA ALA A 89 1.47 -0.27 9.21
C ALA A 89 1.46 -0.75 10.67
N ALA A 90 0.27 -0.89 11.27
CA ALA A 90 0.13 -1.41 12.63
C ALA A 90 0.64 -2.85 12.74
N VAL A 91 0.31 -3.71 11.78
CA VAL A 91 0.81 -5.09 11.69
C VAL A 91 2.34 -5.09 11.55
N ALA A 92 2.91 -4.30 10.64
CA ALA A 92 4.36 -4.24 10.46
C ALA A 92 5.08 -3.86 11.76
N ILE A 93 4.61 -2.83 12.47
CA ILE A 93 5.21 -2.35 13.72
C ILE A 93 5.06 -3.42 14.82
N TYR A 94 3.84 -3.91 15.05
CA TYR A 94 3.60 -4.88 16.12
C TYR A 94 4.35 -6.19 15.86
N SER A 95 4.26 -6.74 14.65
CA SER A 95 4.90 -8.00 14.32
C SER A 95 6.42 -7.89 14.33
N SER A 96 7.00 -6.76 13.91
CA SER A 96 8.47 -6.57 14.02
C SER A 96 8.95 -6.52 15.47
N LEU A 97 8.14 -6.04 16.43
CA LEU A 97 8.47 -6.16 17.86
C LEU A 97 8.45 -7.60 18.35
N VAL A 98 7.54 -8.43 17.81
CA VAL A 98 7.37 -9.82 18.22
C VAL A 98 8.46 -10.72 17.64
N VAL A 99 8.73 -10.62 16.33
CA VAL A 99 9.56 -11.60 15.62
C VAL A 99 10.94 -11.09 15.23
N TRP A 100 11.20 -9.78 15.33
CA TRP A 100 12.52 -9.19 15.08
C TRP A 100 13.10 -8.56 16.36
N THR A 101 14.19 -7.81 16.22
CA THR A 101 14.81 -7.07 17.32
C THR A 101 14.12 -5.72 17.53
N TYR A 102 14.31 -5.11 18.71
CA TYR A 102 13.86 -3.73 18.97
C TYR A 102 14.40 -2.73 17.95
N ILE A 103 15.63 -2.92 17.46
CA ILE A 103 16.21 -2.08 16.40
C ILE A 103 15.39 -2.21 15.11
N GLY A 104 15.01 -3.44 14.73
CA GLY A 104 14.15 -3.69 13.57
C GLY A 104 12.79 -3.01 13.69
N ALA A 105 12.15 -3.10 14.86
CA ALA A 105 10.87 -2.44 15.11
C ALA A 105 10.96 -0.90 15.07
N ILE A 106 12.01 -0.33 15.64
CA ILE A 106 12.27 1.12 15.56
C ILE A 106 12.43 1.54 14.10
N ALA A 107 13.19 0.80 13.30
CA ALA A 107 13.36 1.08 11.88
C ALA A 107 12.01 1.05 11.12
N VAL A 108 11.17 0.04 11.36
CA VAL A 108 9.83 -0.06 10.77
C VAL A 108 8.94 1.11 11.20
N ALA A 109 8.96 1.50 12.47
CA ALA A 109 8.19 2.65 12.97
C ALA A 109 8.62 3.97 12.32
N VAL A 110 9.93 4.17 12.10
CA VAL A 110 10.47 5.34 11.39
C VAL A 110 10.02 5.36 9.93
N ILE A 111 10.05 4.22 9.24
CA ILE A 111 9.55 4.10 7.86
C ILE A 111 8.03 4.37 7.81
N ALA A 112 7.27 3.90 8.80
CA ALA A 112 5.82 4.13 8.88
C ALA A 112 5.51 5.62 9.08
N LEU A 113 6.27 6.30 9.94
CA LEU A 113 6.18 7.75 10.08
C LEU A 113 6.48 8.46 8.76
N ALA A 114 7.55 8.07 8.06
CA ALA A 114 7.89 8.63 6.75
C ALA A 114 6.79 8.41 5.71
N MET A 115 6.17 7.22 5.70
CA MET A 115 5.01 6.90 4.85
C MET A 115 3.84 7.85 5.10
N PHE A 116 3.46 8.09 6.36
CA PHE A 116 2.33 8.98 6.65
C PHE A 116 2.65 10.45 6.40
N VAL A 117 3.87 10.89 6.68
CA VAL A 117 4.31 12.28 6.41
C VAL A 117 4.37 12.54 4.90
N ALA A 118 5.08 11.70 4.15
CA ALA A 118 5.23 11.84 2.70
C ALA A 118 3.90 11.62 1.95
N GLY A 119 3.04 10.75 2.48
CA GLY A 119 1.73 10.42 1.93
C GLY A 119 0.58 11.29 2.43
N ALA A 120 0.81 12.30 3.28
CA ALA A 120 -0.25 13.09 3.90
C ALA A 120 -1.25 13.74 2.91
N PRO A 121 -0.81 14.35 1.79
CA PRO A 121 -1.75 14.90 0.79
C PRO A 121 -2.67 13.84 0.19
N ARG A 122 -2.10 12.66 -0.12
CA ARG A 122 -2.83 11.50 -0.62
C ARG A 122 -3.79 10.94 0.43
N ALA A 123 -3.34 10.80 1.67
CA ALA A 123 -4.17 10.33 2.78
C ALA A 123 -5.38 11.25 3.02
N LYS A 124 -5.19 12.57 2.95
CA LYS A 124 -6.27 13.56 3.03
C LYS A 124 -7.29 13.40 1.90
N TRP A 125 -6.82 13.17 0.67
CA TRP A 125 -7.70 12.90 -0.46
C TRP A 125 -8.49 11.59 -0.28
N LEU A 126 -7.81 10.49 0.06
CA LEU A 126 -8.42 9.19 0.33
C LEU A 126 -9.49 9.30 1.43
N PHE A 127 -9.16 9.97 2.53
CA PHE A 127 -10.10 10.17 3.63
C PHE A 127 -11.32 11.01 3.21
N SER A 128 -11.14 11.96 2.28
CA SER A 128 -12.24 12.79 1.80
C SER A 128 -13.23 12.05 0.87
N ASN A 129 -12.86 10.89 0.31
CA ASN A 129 -13.60 10.18 -0.74
C ASN A 129 -13.95 11.04 -1.97
N LYS A 130 -13.24 12.14 -2.20
CA LYS A 130 -13.47 12.98 -3.38
C LYS A 130 -13.02 12.23 -4.64
N PRO A 131 -13.74 12.35 -5.77
CA PRO A 131 -13.27 11.79 -7.03
C PRO A 131 -11.91 12.42 -7.42
N PRO A 132 -11.04 11.67 -8.11
CA PRO A 132 -9.78 12.22 -8.60
C PRO A 132 -10.06 13.34 -9.61
N HIS A 133 -9.34 14.44 -9.48
CA HIS A 133 -9.42 15.58 -10.42
C HIS A 133 -8.36 15.49 -11.53
N TRP A 134 -7.54 14.44 -11.52
CA TRP A 134 -6.53 14.14 -12.53
C TRP A 134 -7.03 13.05 -13.50
N PRO A 135 -6.43 12.93 -14.70
CA PRO A 135 -6.85 11.94 -15.69
C PRO A 135 -6.73 10.50 -15.18
N LEU A 136 -7.75 9.69 -15.49
CA LEU A 136 -7.74 8.26 -15.19
C LEU A 136 -6.95 7.47 -16.26
N PRO A 137 -6.38 6.31 -15.89
CA PRO A 137 -5.78 5.42 -16.87
C PRO A 137 -6.82 5.04 -17.94
N THR A 138 -6.57 5.40 -19.20
CA THR A 138 -7.38 4.89 -20.31
C THR A 138 -7.23 3.38 -20.32
N ARG A 139 -8.33 2.60 -20.25
CA ARG A 139 -8.27 1.17 -20.55
C ARG A 139 -7.62 1.04 -21.92
N GLN A 140 -6.44 0.43 -21.99
CA GLN A 140 -5.95 0.00 -23.28
C GLN A 140 -6.90 -1.13 -23.67
N ALA A 141 -7.79 -0.86 -24.65
CA ALA A 141 -8.48 -1.93 -25.33
C ALA A 141 -7.37 -2.84 -25.88
N GLY A 142 -7.29 -4.04 -25.32
CA GLY A 142 -6.49 -5.13 -25.89
C GLY A 142 -7.10 -5.58 -27.20
#